data_AF-A0A954UND9-F1
#
_entry.id   AF-A0A954UND9-F1
#
_cell.length_a   1.000
_cell.length_b   1.000
_cell.length_c   1.000
_cell.angle_alpha   90.00
_cell.angle_beta   90.00
_cell.angle_gamma   90.00
#
_symmetry.space_group_name_H-M   'P 1'
#
loop_
_entity.id
_entity.type
_entity.pdbx_description
1 polymer ?
#
loop_
_entity_poly.entity_id
_entity_poly.type
_entity_poly.pdbx_seq_one_letter_code
_entity_poly.pdbx_strand_id
1 'polypeptide(L)'
;MTDATGSALGVVAYLALFAGAGLIFLFVNLLVGRLVRPQDPHPEKLEVYECGEPTIGSSFVQFDLRFYVVALLFIIFDVEVAFFFPWATVFGKANHLADPSLPVVTAQGQLTPEADALYREMGIREPQAPATSGGASAELAIRDGGKTLAKVTLVDIFVFFAVLIIGFAYVWRRGDLDWVRAVSRERGAMRAGPPPDGSSNRGQSVLSA
;
A
#
# COMPACT_ATOMS: atom_id res chain seq x y z
N MET A 1 2.71 36.05 19.64
CA MET A 1 3.66 34.93 19.62
C MET A 1 2.99 33.82 18.82
N THR A 2 3.34 33.69 17.54
CA THR A 2 2.96 32.50 16.75
C THR A 2 3.85 31.37 17.24
N ASP A 3 3.28 30.43 17.98
CA ASP A 3 4.02 29.27 18.45
C ASP A 3 4.65 28.57 17.25
N ALA A 4 5.96 28.28 17.32
CA ALA A 4 6.69 27.62 16.25
C ALA A 4 6.05 26.28 15.84
N THR A 5 5.20 25.70 16.69
CA THR A 5 4.42 24.48 16.45
C THR A 5 3.19 24.68 15.55
N GLY A 6 2.67 25.90 15.39
CA GLY A 6 1.42 26.17 14.65
C GLY A 6 1.61 26.53 13.17
N SER A 7 2.83 26.77 12.71
CA SER A 7 3.10 27.15 11.31
C SER A 7 3.50 25.94 10.45
N ALA A 8 3.09 25.93 9.17
CA ALA A 8 3.49 24.89 8.22
C ALA A 8 5.02 24.74 8.12
N LEU A 9 5.74 25.87 8.14
CA LEU A 9 7.20 25.90 8.18
C LEU A 9 7.75 25.22 9.44
N GLY A 10 7.13 25.46 10.59
CA GLY A 10 7.49 24.84 11.85
C GLY A 10 7.30 23.33 11.87
N VAL A 11 6.17 22.84 11.37
CA VAL A 11 5.91 21.40 11.22
C VAL A 11 6.97 20.74 10.33
N VAL A 12 7.27 21.34 9.17
CA VAL A 12 8.32 20.84 8.27
C VAL A 12 9.69 20.85 8.95
N ALA A 13 10.02 21.91 9.70
CA ALA A 13 11.27 22.01 10.44
C ALA A 13 11.41 20.89 11.50
N TYR A 14 10.35 20.58 12.24
CA TYR A 14 10.36 19.48 13.21
C TYR A 14 10.53 18.11 12.54
N LEU A 15 9.82 17.86 11.44
CA LEU A 15 9.95 16.62 10.68
C LEU A 15 11.37 16.47 10.11
N ALA A 16 11.94 17.54 9.55
CA ALA A 16 13.29 17.56 9.04
C ALA A 16 14.33 17.34 10.15
N LEU A 17 14.14 17.96 11.31
CA LEU A 17 14.99 17.77 12.48
C LEU A 17 14.93 16.31 12.95
N PHE A 18 13.74 15.73 13.07
CA PHE A 18 13.55 14.34 13.49
C PHE A 18 14.20 13.36 12.51
N ALA A 19 13.93 13.50 11.22
CA ALA A 19 14.54 12.67 10.18
C ALA A 19 16.07 12.84 10.14
N GLY A 20 16.55 14.07 10.26
CA GLY A 20 17.98 14.39 10.32
C GLY A 20 18.66 13.77 11.53
N ALA A 21 18.06 13.87 12.72
CA ALA A 21 18.56 13.23 13.93
C ALA A 21 18.61 11.70 13.79
N GLY A 22 17.59 11.08 13.19
CA GLY A 22 17.57 9.65 12.91
C GLY A 22 18.67 9.22 11.92
N LEU A 23 18.89 9.98 10.86
CA LEU A 23 19.98 9.74 9.90
C LEU A 23 21.35 9.92 10.57
N ILE A 24 21.56 10.99 11.32
CA ILE A 24 22.80 11.22 12.07
C ILE A 24 23.05 10.05 13.02
N PHE A 25 22.04 9.63 13.77
CA PHE A 25 22.16 8.48 14.67
C PHE A 25 22.55 7.21 13.91
N LEU A 26 21.91 6.91 12.78
CA LEU A 26 22.26 5.77 11.94
C LEU A 26 23.72 5.84 11.45
N PHE A 27 24.14 6.97 10.90
CA PHE A 27 25.49 7.13 10.34
C PHE A 27 26.59 7.18 11.41
N VAL A 28 26.34 7.80 12.57
CA VAL A 28 27.28 7.81 13.69
C VAL A 28 27.51 6.38 14.18
N ASN A 29 26.46 5.57 14.33
CA ASN A 29 26.62 4.18 14.74
C ASN A 29 27.38 3.34 13.71
N LEU A 30 27.11 3.52 12.41
CA LEU A 30 27.88 2.85 11.35
C LEU A 30 29.35 3.32 11.33
N LEU A 31 29.62 4.61 11.56
CA LEU A 31 30.97 5.16 11.61
C LEU A 31 31.75 4.65 12.82
N VAL A 32 31.14 4.66 14.00
CA VAL A 32 31.72 4.07 15.21
C VAL A 32 31.99 2.59 15.00
N GLY A 33 31.03 1.84 14.46
CA GLY A 33 31.21 0.42 14.11
C GLY A 33 32.38 0.20 13.15
N ARG A 34 32.52 1.05 12.13
CA ARG A 34 33.65 1.00 11.18
C ARG A 34 35.00 1.34 11.83
N LEU A 35 35.02 2.27 12.78
CA LEU A 35 36.25 2.72 13.47
C LEU A 35 36.72 1.72 14.55
N VAL A 36 35.79 1.14 15.31
CA VAL A 36 36.08 0.20 16.41
C VAL A 36 36.34 -1.22 15.91
N ARG A 37 35.74 -1.63 14.78
CA ARG A 37 35.88 -3.00 14.26
C ARG A 37 37.31 -3.29 13.80
N PRO A 38 37.92 -4.42 14.22
CA PRO A 38 39.17 -4.90 13.66
C PRO A 38 39.08 -5.13 12.14
N GLN A 39 39.97 -4.50 11.38
CA GLN A 39 40.06 -4.64 9.93
C GLN A 39 40.98 -5.79 9.56
N ASP A 40 40.40 -6.98 9.44
CA ASP A 40 41.09 -8.20 8.99
C ASP A 40 40.37 -8.79 7.76
N PRO A 41 40.71 -8.31 6.54
CA PRO A 41 40.22 -8.86 5.29
C PRO A 41 41.13 -10.01 4.83
N HIS A 42 40.54 -11.19 4.65
CA HIS A 42 41.19 -12.40 4.14
C HIS A 42 40.30 -13.04 3.07
N PRO A 43 40.86 -13.74 2.07
CA PRO A 43 40.14 -14.23 0.91
C PRO A 43 38.93 -15.10 1.28
N GLU A 44 39.09 -16.05 2.20
CA GLU A 44 38.02 -16.95 2.66
C GLU A 44 36.81 -16.22 3.26
N LYS A 45 37.02 -15.07 3.94
CA LYS A 45 35.94 -14.26 4.53
C LYS A 45 35.20 -13.39 3.51
N LEU A 46 35.82 -13.19 2.34
CA LEU A 46 35.25 -12.43 1.23
C LEU A 46 34.56 -13.34 0.21
N GLU A 47 34.71 -14.66 0.35
CA GLU A 47 34.01 -15.64 -0.48
C GLU A 47 32.54 -15.79 -0.07
N VAL A 48 31.71 -16.21 -1.03
CA VAL A 48 30.30 -16.52 -0.79
C VAL A 48 30.21 -17.77 0.07
N TYR A 49 29.38 -17.71 1.13
CA TYR A 49 29.18 -18.88 1.99
C TYR A 49 28.47 -19.99 1.22
N GLU A 50 29.14 -21.14 1.06
CA GLU A 50 28.60 -22.33 0.41
C GLU A 50 28.98 -23.60 1.21
N CYS A 51 28.77 -23.56 2.53
CA CYS A 51 29.05 -24.66 3.46
C CYS A 51 30.50 -25.23 3.40
N GLY A 52 31.46 -24.45 2.90
CA GLY A 52 32.87 -24.83 2.76
C GLY A 52 33.26 -25.43 1.41
N GLU A 53 32.35 -25.46 0.43
CA GLU A 53 32.63 -25.89 -0.95
C GLU A 53 32.82 -24.67 -1.89
N PRO A 54 33.67 -24.74 -2.93
CA PRO A 54 33.69 -23.72 -3.96
C PRO A 54 32.34 -23.64 -4.69
N THR A 55 31.83 -22.43 -4.92
CA THR A 55 30.58 -22.22 -5.67
C THR A 55 30.74 -22.69 -7.12
N ILE A 56 29.95 -23.67 -7.53
CA ILE A 56 29.95 -24.21 -8.89
C ILE A 56 28.59 -23.91 -9.54
N GLY A 57 28.63 -23.39 -10.76
CA GLY A 57 27.42 -23.11 -11.56
C GLY A 57 27.02 -21.64 -11.59
N SER A 58 25.93 -21.34 -12.28
CA SER A 58 25.45 -19.97 -12.45
C SER A 58 24.57 -19.53 -11.29
N SER A 59 24.75 -18.30 -10.80
CA SER A 59 23.86 -17.66 -9.84
C SER A 59 22.51 -17.21 -10.43
N PHE A 60 22.31 -17.36 -11.73
CA PHE A 60 21.06 -17.02 -12.42
C PHE A 60 20.08 -18.19 -12.37
N VAL A 61 19.03 -18.04 -11.56
CA VAL A 61 17.90 -18.98 -11.49
C VAL A 61 16.64 -18.31 -12.02
N GLN A 62 15.76 -19.09 -12.65
CA GLN A 62 14.43 -18.63 -13.02
C GLN A 62 13.56 -18.54 -11.76
N PHE A 63 13.31 -17.32 -11.31
CA PHE A 63 12.40 -17.07 -10.19
C PHE A 63 10.94 -17.29 -10.63
N ASP A 64 10.14 -17.81 -9.71
CA ASP A 64 8.71 -18.05 -9.95
C ASP A 64 7.98 -16.70 -10.18
N LEU A 65 7.10 -16.64 -11.19
CA LEU A 65 6.30 -15.45 -11.52
C LEU A 65 5.43 -14.97 -10.35
N ARG A 66 5.18 -15.82 -9.35
CA ARG A 66 4.35 -15.49 -8.18
C ARG A 66 4.85 -14.31 -7.36
N PHE A 67 6.18 -14.10 -7.29
CA PHE A 67 6.73 -12.91 -6.63
C PHE A 67 6.24 -11.62 -7.32
N TYR A 68 6.15 -11.64 -8.65
CA TYR A 68 5.60 -10.53 -9.43
C TYR A 68 4.10 -10.35 -9.19
N VAL A 69 3.32 -11.42 -9.12
CA VAL A 69 1.87 -11.32 -8.83
C VAL A 69 1.62 -10.67 -7.46
N VAL A 70 2.36 -11.08 -6.43
CA VAL A 70 2.25 -10.47 -5.09
C VAL A 70 2.64 -9.00 -5.12
N ALA A 71 3.73 -8.64 -5.80
CA ALA A 71 4.16 -7.25 -5.93
C ALA A 71 3.13 -6.39 -6.69
N LEU A 72 2.55 -6.93 -7.76
CA LEU A 72 1.51 -6.25 -8.54
C LEU A 72 0.24 -6.03 -7.71
N LEU A 73 -0.21 -7.05 -6.97
CA LEU A 73 -1.34 -6.92 -6.05
C LEU A 73 -1.07 -5.89 -4.96
N PHE A 74 0.15 -5.85 -4.41
CA PHE A 74 0.55 -4.83 -3.45
C PHE A 74 0.43 -3.42 -4.04
N ILE A 75 0.96 -3.18 -5.24
CA ILE A 75 0.88 -1.86 -5.90
C ILE A 75 -0.58 -1.46 -6.15
N ILE A 76 -1.41 -2.38 -6.63
CA ILE A 76 -2.84 -2.12 -6.85
C ILE A 76 -3.49 -1.74 -5.52
N PHE A 77 -3.34 -2.55 -4.47
CA PHE A 77 -3.93 -2.27 -3.16
C PHE A 77 -3.41 -0.98 -2.53
N ASP A 78 -2.12 -0.65 -2.69
CA ASP A 78 -1.51 0.57 -2.16
C ASP A 78 -2.12 1.83 -2.80
N VAL A 79 -2.24 1.85 -4.13
CA VAL A 79 -2.92 2.94 -4.86
C VAL A 79 -4.40 3.04 -4.45
N GLU A 80 -5.05 1.91 -4.21
CA GLU A 80 -6.45 1.87 -3.80
C GLU A 80 -6.66 2.44 -2.38
N VAL A 81 -5.74 2.18 -1.44
CA VAL A 81 -5.74 2.83 -0.13
C VAL A 81 -5.47 4.33 -0.25
N ALA A 82 -4.64 4.77 -1.21
CA ALA A 82 -4.44 6.20 -1.44
C ALA A 82 -5.74 6.92 -1.83
N PHE A 83 -6.66 6.24 -2.54
CA PHE A 83 -7.99 6.78 -2.86
C PHE A 83 -8.94 6.88 -1.64
N PHE A 84 -8.63 6.23 -0.50
CA PHE A 84 -9.42 6.42 0.72
C PHE A 84 -9.25 7.81 1.32
N PHE A 85 -8.11 8.48 1.13
CA PHE A 85 -7.88 9.78 1.75
C PHE A 85 -8.86 10.85 1.26
N PRO A 86 -9.03 11.09 -0.07
CA PRO A 86 -10.02 12.05 -0.54
C PRO A 86 -11.43 11.70 -0.06
N TRP A 87 -11.85 10.44 -0.20
CA TRP A 87 -13.16 9.97 0.27
C TRP A 87 -13.37 10.26 1.76
N ALA A 88 -12.42 9.88 2.62
CA ALA A 88 -12.52 10.04 4.07
C ALA A 88 -12.66 11.51 4.46
N THR A 89 -11.96 12.42 3.76
CA THR A 89 -12.08 13.86 4.03
C THR A 89 -13.46 14.41 3.65
N VAL A 90 -14.07 13.94 2.56
CA VAL A 90 -15.41 14.38 2.16
C VAL A 90 -16.47 13.79 3.08
N PHE A 91 -16.39 12.49 3.38
CA PHE A 91 -17.32 11.82 4.28
C PHE A 91 -17.31 12.44 5.68
N GLY A 92 -16.12 12.71 6.23
CA GLY A 92 -15.98 13.34 7.56
C GLY A 92 -16.61 14.72 7.62
N LYS A 93 -16.34 15.59 6.64
CA LYS A 93 -16.89 16.96 6.57
C LYS A 93 -18.41 16.94 6.34
N ALA A 94 -18.90 16.04 5.47
CA ALA A 94 -20.33 15.85 5.26
C ALA A 94 -21.05 15.47 6.56
N ASN A 95 -20.44 14.60 7.37
CA ASN A 95 -21.00 14.20 8.66
C ASN A 95 -20.98 15.33 9.70
N HIS A 96 -19.94 16.16 9.72
CA HIS A 96 -19.90 17.36 10.57
C HIS A 96 -21.00 18.37 10.22
N LEU A 97 -21.27 18.60 8.93
CA LEU A 97 -22.38 19.45 8.50
C LEU A 97 -23.75 18.87 8.84
N ALA A 98 -23.85 17.55 8.97
CA ALA A 98 -25.07 16.85 9.37
C ALA A 98 -25.29 16.85 10.90
N ASP A 99 -24.25 17.14 11.70
CA ASP A 99 -24.26 17.02 13.16
C ASP A 99 -25.19 18.07 13.80
N PRO A 100 -26.26 17.67 14.51
CA PRO A 100 -27.20 18.59 15.16
C PRO A 100 -26.55 19.49 16.22
N SER A 101 -25.39 19.13 16.77
CA SER A 101 -24.70 19.92 17.79
C SER A 101 -23.94 21.13 17.22
N LEU A 102 -23.64 21.13 15.92
CA LEU A 102 -22.91 22.20 15.25
C LEU A 102 -23.89 23.21 14.62
N PRO A 103 -23.88 24.50 15.01
CA PRO A 103 -24.66 25.52 14.34
C PRO A 103 -24.04 25.84 12.97
N VAL A 104 -24.79 25.67 11.89
CA VAL A 104 -24.27 25.86 10.51
C VAL A 104 -24.68 27.19 9.88
N VAL A 105 -25.78 27.79 10.33
CA VAL A 105 -26.29 29.07 9.84
C VAL A 105 -26.57 30.02 11.01
N THR A 106 -26.21 31.28 10.84
CA THR A 106 -26.48 32.37 11.78
C THR A 106 -27.94 32.83 11.71
N ALA A 107 -28.41 33.58 12.71
CA ALA A 107 -29.77 34.15 12.70
C ALA A 107 -30.04 35.07 11.49
N GLN A 108 -28.98 35.67 10.93
CA GLN A 108 -29.01 36.53 9.75
C GLN A 108 -28.99 35.75 8.43
N GLY A 109 -28.99 34.41 8.48
CA GLY A 109 -28.98 33.57 7.28
C GLY A 109 -27.62 33.45 6.60
N GLN A 110 -26.52 33.80 7.28
CA GLN A 110 -25.15 33.61 6.78
C GLN A 110 -24.54 32.33 7.36
N LEU A 111 -23.61 31.69 6.64
CA LEU A 111 -22.86 30.54 7.16
C LEU A 111 -22.05 30.93 8.40
N THR A 112 -21.93 30.00 9.35
CA THR A 112 -20.97 30.14 10.45
C THR A 112 -19.52 30.01 9.93
N PRO A 113 -18.52 30.59 10.62
CA PRO A 113 -17.12 30.45 10.20
C PRO A 113 -16.66 28.99 10.11
N GLU A 114 -17.17 28.14 10.99
CA GLU A 114 -16.87 26.70 11.00
C GLU A 114 -17.47 25.99 9.77
N ALA A 115 -18.73 26.27 9.44
CA ALA A 115 -19.36 25.73 8.24
C ALA A 115 -18.70 26.24 6.95
N ASP A 116 -18.35 27.54 6.88
CA ASP A 116 -17.59 28.12 5.75
C ASP A 116 -16.24 27.40 5.56
N ALA A 117 -15.50 27.16 6.65
CA ALA A 117 -14.25 26.41 6.60
C ALA A 117 -14.44 24.98 6.06
N LEU A 118 -15.43 24.24 6.58
CA LEU A 118 -15.73 22.88 6.10
C LEU A 118 -16.04 22.86 4.60
N TYR A 119 -16.82 23.82 4.10
CA TYR A 119 -17.13 23.92 2.67
C TYR A 119 -15.91 24.26 1.82
N ARG A 120 -15.05 25.19 2.28
CA ARG A 120 -13.79 25.52 1.60
C ARG A 120 -12.83 24.35 1.55
N GLU A 121 -12.74 23.58 2.63
CA GLU A 121 -11.94 22.36 2.69
C GLU A 121 -12.49 21.22 1.82
N MET A 122 -13.77 21.26 1.43
CA MET A 122 -14.35 20.39 0.40
C MET A 122 -14.12 20.93 -1.03
N GLY A 123 -13.50 22.10 -1.17
CA GLY A 123 -13.18 22.72 -2.46
C GLY A 123 -14.17 23.79 -2.93
N ILE A 124 -15.18 24.16 -2.12
CA ILE A 124 -16.14 25.21 -2.47
C ILE A 124 -15.53 26.58 -2.17
N ARG A 125 -15.26 27.38 -3.20
CA ARG A 125 -14.53 28.66 -3.07
C ARG A 125 -15.34 29.79 -2.43
N GLU A 126 -16.64 29.83 -2.72
CA GLU A 126 -17.55 30.88 -2.27
C GLU A 126 -18.82 30.23 -1.71
N PRO A 127 -18.74 29.60 -0.53
CA PRO A 127 -19.89 28.94 0.06
C PRO A 127 -20.88 29.99 0.57
N GLN A 128 -22.16 29.73 0.33
CA GLN A 128 -23.26 30.61 0.70
C GLN A 128 -24.38 29.76 1.28
N ALA A 129 -25.08 30.28 2.29
CA ALA A 129 -26.25 29.59 2.79
C ALA A 129 -27.37 29.61 1.72
N PRO A 130 -28.19 28.55 1.62
CA PRO A 130 -29.30 28.53 0.68
C PRO A 130 -30.26 29.71 0.88
N ALA A 131 -30.62 30.38 -0.21
CA ALA A 131 -31.59 31.48 -0.20
C ALA A 131 -33.00 30.93 0.13
N THR A 132 -33.34 30.93 1.41
CA THR A 132 -34.63 30.44 1.94
C THR A 132 -35.31 31.55 2.74
N SER A 133 -36.58 31.33 3.12
CA SER A 133 -37.40 32.30 3.85
C SER A 133 -36.94 32.57 5.30
N GLY A 134 -35.88 31.92 5.79
CA GLY A 134 -35.27 32.18 7.10
C GLY A 134 -34.08 31.27 7.42
N GLY A 135 -33.25 31.68 8.40
CA GLY A 135 -32.02 30.97 8.78
C GLY A 135 -32.24 29.51 9.18
N ALA A 136 -33.34 29.19 9.86
CA ALA A 136 -33.68 27.82 10.25
C ALA A 136 -33.96 26.90 9.05
N SER A 137 -34.59 27.42 7.99
CA SER A 137 -34.85 26.66 6.76
C SER A 137 -33.56 26.40 5.98
N ALA A 138 -32.66 27.39 5.92
CA ALA A 138 -31.34 27.24 5.31
C ALA A 138 -30.50 26.20 6.05
N GLU A 139 -30.53 26.21 7.38
CA GLU A 139 -29.85 25.23 8.23
C GLU A 139 -30.37 23.82 8.01
N LEU A 140 -31.70 23.64 7.95
CA LEU A 140 -32.28 22.32 7.65
C LEU A 140 -31.85 21.80 6.28
N ALA A 141 -31.82 22.66 5.26
CA ALA A 141 -31.40 22.30 3.92
C ALA A 141 -29.92 21.88 3.86
N ILE A 142 -29.04 22.59 4.58
CA ILE A 142 -27.63 22.22 4.72
C ILE A 142 -27.48 20.87 5.41
N ARG A 143 -28.22 20.63 6.50
CA ARG A 143 -28.18 19.38 7.26
C ARG A 143 -28.64 18.18 6.43
N ASP A 144 -29.73 18.36 5.69
CA ASP A 144 -30.23 17.31 4.79
C ASP A 144 -29.26 17.03 3.64
N GLY A 145 -28.65 18.10 3.09
CA GLY A 145 -27.56 17.99 2.12
C GLY A 145 -26.37 17.22 2.67
N GLY A 146 -25.91 17.53 3.89
CA GLY A 146 -24.82 16.82 4.58
C GLY A 146 -25.12 15.34 4.77
N LYS A 147 -26.34 14.99 5.24
CA LYS A 147 -26.78 13.60 5.38
C LYS A 147 -26.83 12.87 4.03
N THR A 148 -27.32 13.54 3.00
CA THR A 148 -27.40 12.98 1.64
C THR A 148 -26.01 12.72 1.09
N LEU A 149 -25.10 13.69 1.22
CA LEU A 149 -23.71 13.55 0.79
C LEU A 149 -22.98 12.44 1.55
N ALA A 150 -23.17 12.33 2.87
CA ALA A 150 -22.62 11.26 3.68
C ALA A 150 -23.14 9.88 3.24
N LYS A 151 -24.43 9.76 2.91
CA LYS A 151 -24.99 8.50 2.37
C LYS A 151 -24.43 8.16 0.99
N VAL A 152 -24.32 9.15 0.09
CA VAL A 152 -23.78 8.95 -1.26
C VAL A 152 -22.33 8.49 -1.19
N THR A 153 -21.50 9.18 -0.40
CA THR A 153 -20.09 8.80 -0.20
C THR A 153 -19.96 7.44 0.47
N LEU A 154 -20.85 7.08 1.40
CA LEU A 154 -20.88 5.74 1.98
C LEU A 154 -21.17 4.67 0.91
N VAL A 155 -22.14 4.90 0.03
CA VAL A 155 -22.43 3.95 -1.08
C VAL A 155 -21.25 3.85 -2.04
N ASP A 156 -20.63 4.99 -2.37
CA ASP A 156 -19.47 5.04 -3.27
C ASP A 156 -18.31 4.18 -2.76
N ILE A 157 -17.96 4.28 -1.47
CA ILE A 157 -16.91 3.45 -0.88
C ILE A 157 -17.29 1.97 -0.86
N PHE A 158 -18.56 1.62 -0.63
CA PHE A 158 -19.01 0.23 -0.71
C PHE A 158 -18.85 -0.35 -2.12
N VAL A 159 -19.19 0.42 -3.15
CA VAL A 159 -19.02 0.00 -4.55
C VAL A 159 -17.54 -0.17 -4.86
N PHE A 160 -16.71 0.79 -4.46
CA PHE A 160 -15.26 0.74 -4.61
C PHE A 160 -14.66 -0.54 -3.99
N PHE A 161 -14.99 -0.83 -2.73
CA PHE A 161 -14.55 -2.06 -2.06
C PHE A 161 -15.11 -3.34 -2.69
N ALA A 162 -16.34 -3.32 -3.20
CA ALA A 162 -16.91 -4.49 -3.86
C ALA A 162 -16.11 -4.87 -5.11
N VAL A 163 -15.69 -3.88 -5.91
CA VAL A 163 -14.81 -4.11 -7.07
C VAL A 163 -13.48 -4.72 -6.64
N LEU A 164 -12.87 -4.21 -5.57
CA LEU A 164 -11.63 -4.76 -5.00
C LEU A 164 -11.79 -6.20 -4.54
N ILE A 165 -12.84 -6.51 -3.80
CA ILE A 165 -13.12 -7.86 -3.30
C ILE A 165 -13.31 -8.82 -4.48
N ILE A 166 -14.01 -8.40 -5.54
CA ILE A 166 -14.18 -9.22 -6.74
C ILE A 166 -12.83 -9.48 -7.43
N GLY A 167 -12.00 -8.44 -7.60
CA GLY A 167 -10.67 -8.57 -8.20
C GLY A 167 -9.75 -9.49 -7.39
N PHE A 168 -9.73 -9.32 -6.07
CA PHE A 168 -8.96 -10.17 -5.16
C PHE A 168 -9.47 -11.62 -5.17
N ALA A 169 -10.79 -11.83 -5.06
CA ALA A 169 -11.40 -13.15 -5.10
C ALA A 169 -11.13 -13.86 -6.44
N TYR A 170 -11.06 -13.12 -7.55
CA TYR A 170 -10.70 -13.67 -8.85
C TYR A 170 -9.27 -14.23 -8.88
N VAL A 171 -8.29 -13.45 -8.40
CA VAL A 171 -6.88 -13.89 -8.35
C VAL A 171 -6.71 -15.06 -7.38
N TRP A 172 -7.42 -15.01 -6.25
CA TRP A 172 -7.45 -16.11 -5.28
C TRP A 172 -8.02 -17.39 -5.90
N ARG A 173 -9.17 -17.30 -6.59
CA ARG A 173 -9.81 -18.44 -7.25
C ARG A 173 -8.93 -19.05 -8.34
N ARG A 174 -8.14 -18.22 -9.04
CA ARG A 174 -7.19 -18.69 -10.06
C ARG A 174 -6.00 -19.45 -9.45
N GLY A 175 -5.71 -19.26 -8.16
CA GLY A 175 -4.62 -19.92 -7.47
C GLY A 175 -3.25 -19.30 -7.76
N ASP A 176 -3.21 -18.06 -8.25
CA ASP A 176 -1.94 -17.34 -8.48
C ASP A 176 -1.19 -17.07 -7.15
N LEU A 177 -1.88 -17.23 -6.02
CA LEU A 177 -1.36 -17.09 -4.65
C LEU A 177 -0.91 -18.43 -4.02
N ASP A 178 -1.18 -19.59 -4.65
CA ASP A 178 -0.91 -20.91 -4.07
C ASP A 178 0.58 -21.30 -4.13
N TRP A 179 1.32 -21.17 -3.03
CA TRP A 179 2.74 -21.58 -2.98
C TRP A 179 2.97 -23.08 -3.21
N VAL A 180 2.07 -23.96 -2.76
CA VAL A 180 2.26 -25.42 -2.71
C VAL A 180 2.38 -26.10 -4.08
N ARG A 181 1.79 -25.53 -5.14
CA ARG A 181 1.83 -26.14 -6.49
C ARG A 181 3.21 -26.06 -7.19
N ALA A 182 4.10 -25.19 -6.75
CA ALA A 182 5.47 -25.12 -7.28
C ALA A 182 6.28 -26.35 -6.84
N VAL A 183 6.26 -26.67 -5.55
CA VAL A 183 7.01 -27.80 -4.96
C VAL A 183 6.51 -29.16 -5.47
N SER A 184 5.19 -29.30 -5.68
CA SER A 184 4.58 -30.56 -6.13
C SER A 184 4.89 -30.90 -7.60
N ARG A 185 5.07 -29.90 -8.48
CA ARG A 185 5.40 -30.15 -9.90
C ARG A 185 6.84 -30.60 -10.08
N GLU A 186 7.80 -30.01 -9.37
CA GLU A 186 9.20 -30.49 -9.36
C GLU A 186 9.32 -31.92 -8.82
N ARG A 187 8.61 -32.23 -7.72
CA ARG A 187 8.64 -33.57 -7.11
C ARG A 187 7.98 -34.63 -7.99
N GLY A 188 6.98 -34.26 -8.79
CA GLY A 188 6.36 -35.13 -9.79
C GLY A 188 7.28 -35.42 -10.98
N ALA A 189 7.99 -34.40 -11.48
CA ALA A 189 8.94 -34.55 -12.58
C ALA A 189 10.15 -35.41 -12.20
N MET A 190 10.70 -35.26 -10.98
CA MET A 190 11.78 -36.12 -10.47
C MET A 190 11.37 -37.59 -10.31
N ARG A 191 10.11 -37.87 -9.93
CA ARG A 191 9.60 -39.24 -9.76
C ARG A 191 9.36 -39.97 -11.08
N ALA A 192 9.17 -39.24 -12.17
CA ALA A 192 8.93 -39.84 -13.48
C ALA A 192 10.17 -40.50 -14.10
N GLY A 193 11.38 -40.21 -13.56
CA GLY A 193 12.64 -40.75 -14.06
C GLY A 193 13.01 -40.22 -15.45
N PRO A 194 14.30 -40.26 -15.85
CA PRO A 194 14.68 -39.96 -17.22
C PRO A 194 14.06 -41.00 -18.18
N PRO A 195 13.70 -40.62 -19.42
CA PRO A 195 13.22 -41.57 -20.42
C PRO A 195 14.30 -42.65 -20.64
N PRO A 196 13.91 -43.93 -20.78
CA PRO A 196 14.86 -45.01 -21.00
C PRO A 196 15.67 -44.72 -22.27
N ASP A 197 16.99 -44.85 -22.18
CA ASP A 197 17.84 -44.69 -23.35
C ASP A 197 17.47 -45.78 -24.38
N GLY A 198 17.26 -45.36 -25.63
CA GLY A 198 16.97 -46.27 -26.72
C GLY A 198 18.21 -46.94 -27.30
N SER A 199 19.34 -46.94 -26.61
CA SER A 199 20.63 -47.39 -27.16
C SER A 199 21.07 -48.79 -26.71
N SER A 200 20.36 -49.43 -25.79
CA SER A 200 20.80 -50.71 -25.21
C SER A 200 20.58 -51.98 -26.09
N ASN A 201 20.22 -51.90 -27.38
CA ASN A 201 19.94 -53.14 -28.14
C ASN A 201 20.40 -53.13 -29.61
N ARG A 202 21.70 -52.95 -29.86
CA ARG A 202 22.28 -53.11 -31.21
C ARG A 202 23.59 -53.92 -31.27
N GLY A 203 23.82 -54.84 -30.32
CA GLY A 203 25.14 -55.49 -30.18
C GLY A 203 25.19 -57.00 -29.90
N GLN A 204 24.08 -57.76 -29.95
CA GLN A 204 24.10 -59.18 -29.54
C GLN A 204 23.42 -60.17 -30.52
N SER A 205 23.53 -59.98 -31.84
CA SER A 205 22.98 -60.95 -32.81
C SER A 205 23.98 -61.52 -33.82
N VAL A 206 25.27 -61.54 -33.50
CA VAL A 206 26.28 -62.21 -34.32
C VAL A 206 27.24 -62.89 -33.36
N LEU A 207 27.03 -64.20 -33.15
CA LEU A 207 28.00 -65.24 -32.75
C LEU A 207 27.23 -66.47 -32.23
N SER A 208 26.59 -67.21 -33.15
CA SER A 208 26.26 -68.63 -32.96
C SER A 208 25.87 -69.26 -34.30
N ALA A 209 26.86 -69.70 -35.07
CA ALA A 209 26.77 -70.76 -36.07
C ALA A 209 28.19 -71.21 -36.42
#